data_AF-A0A953G6N6-F1
#
_entry.id   AF-A0A953G6N6-F1
#
_cell.length_a   1.000
_cell.length_b   1.000
_cell.length_c   1.000
_cell.angle_alpha   90.00
_cell.angle_beta   90.00
_cell.angle_gamma   90.00
#
_symmetry.space_group_name_H-M   'P 1'
#
loop_
_entity.id
_entity.type
_entity.pdbx_description
1 polymer ?
#
loop_
_entity_poly.entity_id
_entity_poly.type
_entity_poly.pdbx_seq_one_letter_code
_entity_poly.pdbx_strand_id
1 'polypeptide(L)'
;MKQIFLGIFICLLLAQVGFSQNEWKETIDGNYASAFSKLVASQSVNKPIVIDNHTTTPLIYACKKGNVDFVKKLIEKGARVNQRAERFTPAMAAAESGCIECMNLLLAAGASLLTKSATSKTPFDYAVENGHDDLAKLILAKETRQKEDVKTQN
;
A
#
# COMPACT_ATOMS: atom_id res chain seq x y z
N MET A 1 -0.62 20.54 38.73
CA MET A 1 0.34 20.58 37.61
C MET A 1 1.31 19.38 37.56
N LYS A 2 1.04 18.20 38.14
CA LYS A 2 2.07 17.13 38.13
C LYS A 2 1.64 15.71 37.71
N GLN A 3 0.36 15.39 37.50
CA GLN A 3 -0.01 14.00 37.20
C GLN A 3 -0.81 13.76 35.90
N ILE A 4 -1.29 14.81 35.22
CA ILE A 4 -1.92 14.68 33.87
C ILE A 4 -0.87 14.76 32.75
N PHE A 5 0.32 15.31 33.04
CA PHE A 5 1.46 15.29 32.11
C PHE A 5 2.11 13.89 32.00
N LEU A 6 1.79 12.95 32.88
CA LEU A 6 2.38 11.61 32.86
C LEU A 6 1.91 10.78 31.64
N GLY A 7 0.72 11.06 31.09
CA GLY A 7 0.25 10.45 29.85
C GLY A 7 0.91 11.02 28.58
N ILE A 8 1.36 12.29 28.62
CA ILE A 8 2.05 12.94 27.51
C ILE A 8 3.54 12.56 27.47
N PHE A 9 4.11 12.12 28.60
CA PHE A 9 5.50 11.67 28.70
C PHE A 9 5.70 10.22 28.21
N ILE A 10 4.68 9.36 28.29
CA ILE A 10 4.71 8.01 27.69
C ILE A 10 4.82 8.09 26.15
N CYS A 11 4.30 9.16 25.52
CA CYS A 11 4.44 9.40 24.08
C CYS A 11 5.83 9.88 23.63
N LEU A 12 6.69 10.34 24.54
CA LEU A 12 8.04 10.83 24.19
C LEU A 12 9.15 9.83 24.55
N LEU A 13 8.92 8.93 25.51
CA LEU A 13 9.85 7.86 25.90
C LEU A 13 9.63 6.51 25.16
N LEU A 14 8.91 6.56 24.04
CA LEU A 14 9.12 5.61 22.92
C LEU A 14 10.36 5.98 22.08
N ALA A 15 11.02 7.09 22.41
CA ALA A 15 12.34 7.44 21.92
C ALA A 15 13.41 6.68 22.71
N GLN A 16 14.31 6.01 21.99
CA GLN A 16 15.58 5.47 22.46
C GLN A 16 15.63 4.07 23.11
N VAL A 17 15.29 3.03 22.33
CA VAL A 17 16.00 1.74 22.40
C VAL A 17 15.51 0.76 23.49
N GLY A 18 14.81 -0.30 23.08
CA GLY A 18 14.69 -1.54 23.89
C GLY A 18 13.27 -1.96 24.25
N PHE A 19 12.53 -2.45 23.25
CA PHE A 19 11.27 -3.19 23.38
C PHE A 19 11.40 -4.46 24.25
N SER A 20 10.39 -4.78 25.08
CA SER A 20 9.81 -6.14 25.27
C SER A 20 8.85 -6.18 26.47
N GLN A 21 7.69 -6.81 26.29
CA GLN A 21 7.25 -8.02 27.00
C GLN A 21 5.82 -8.33 26.51
N ASN A 22 5.79 -8.99 25.35
CA ASN A 22 4.74 -9.89 24.84
C ASN A 22 3.31 -9.35 24.54
N GLU A 23 2.60 -10.13 23.72
CA GLU A 23 1.30 -10.71 24.15
C GLU A 23 -0.03 -10.31 23.51
N TRP A 24 -0.05 -9.58 22.41
CA TRP A 24 -1.36 -9.21 21.88
C TRP A 24 -1.44 -9.33 20.36
N LYS A 25 -1.21 -10.42 19.66
CA LYS A 25 -1.14 -11.88 19.85
C LYS A 25 -0.56 -12.37 18.50
N GLU A 26 -0.20 -13.63 18.33
CA GLU A 26 0.06 -14.23 17.00
C GLU A 26 -1.15 -14.22 16.02
N THR A 27 -2.22 -13.50 16.28
CA THR A 27 -3.55 -13.73 15.71
C THR A 27 -4.08 -12.36 15.26
N ILE A 28 -4.18 -12.02 13.98
CA ILE A 28 -5.15 -12.58 13.03
C ILE A 28 -4.44 -12.64 11.66
N ASP A 29 -4.05 -13.84 11.25
CA ASP A 29 -3.57 -14.19 9.90
C ASP A 29 -2.19 -13.65 9.47
N GLY A 30 -1.12 -14.12 10.12
CA GLY A 30 0.19 -14.41 9.52
C GLY A 30 0.82 -13.38 8.55
N ASN A 31 1.86 -12.68 9.04
CA ASN A 31 2.91 -11.96 8.29
C ASN A 31 2.74 -10.43 8.04
N TYR A 32 1.69 -9.76 8.51
CA TYR A 32 1.51 -8.31 8.25
C TYR A 32 2.13 -7.38 9.30
N ALA A 33 2.00 -7.72 10.59
CA ALA A 33 2.43 -6.85 11.69
C ALA A 33 3.96 -6.79 11.85
N SER A 34 4.69 -7.86 11.53
CA SER A 34 6.16 -7.90 11.57
C SER A 34 6.77 -7.03 10.46
N ALA A 35 6.26 -7.12 9.23
CA ALA A 35 6.64 -6.24 8.14
C ALA A 35 6.24 -4.79 8.44
N PHE A 36 5.02 -4.56 8.95
CA PHE A 36 4.51 -3.24 9.29
C PHE A 36 5.29 -2.55 10.42
N SER A 37 5.60 -3.26 11.51
CA SER A 37 6.36 -2.71 12.63
C SER A 37 7.80 -2.38 12.23
N LYS A 38 8.49 -3.24 11.47
CA LYS A 38 9.79 -2.94 10.86
C LYS A 38 9.74 -1.71 9.95
N LEU A 39 8.62 -1.53 9.25
CA LEU A 39 8.45 -0.42 8.31
C LEU A 39 8.19 0.93 8.99
N VAL A 40 7.28 0.94 9.96
CA VAL A 40 6.92 2.16 10.72
C VAL A 40 8.08 2.58 11.62
N ALA A 41 8.85 1.63 12.15
CA ALA A 41 10.00 1.92 13.00
C ALA A 41 11.20 2.54 12.26
N SER A 42 11.29 2.42 10.94
CA SER A 42 12.51 2.81 10.18
C SER A 42 12.40 4.11 9.38
N GLN A 43 11.37 4.95 9.57
CA GLN A 43 11.12 6.17 8.77
C GLN A 43 11.16 5.95 7.23
N SER A 44 11.03 4.72 6.78
CA SER A 44 11.37 4.29 5.42
C SER A 44 10.14 3.74 4.70
N VAL A 45 8.99 4.41 4.82
CA VAL A 45 7.71 3.97 4.21
C VAL A 45 7.80 3.78 2.69
N ASN A 46 8.76 4.45 2.06
CA ASN A 46 9.04 4.43 0.62
C ASN A 46 10.28 3.60 0.26
N LYS A 47 11.01 3.04 1.22
CA LYS A 47 12.19 2.23 0.89
C LYS A 47 11.72 0.86 0.39
N PRO A 48 12.20 0.40 -0.78
CA PRO A 48 11.97 -0.96 -1.21
C PRO A 48 12.54 -1.94 -0.18
N ILE A 49 11.79 -3.00 0.09
CA ILE A 49 12.16 -4.12 0.95
C ILE A 49 12.33 -5.36 0.08
N VAL A 50 13.13 -6.32 0.55
CA VAL A 50 13.31 -7.61 -0.11
C VAL A 50 12.56 -8.67 0.69
N ILE A 51 11.67 -9.40 0.02
CA ILE A 51 10.92 -10.53 0.57
C ILE A 51 11.13 -11.70 -0.38
N ASP A 52 11.60 -12.83 0.11
CA ASP A 52 11.80 -14.05 -0.70
C ASP A 52 12.62 -13.80 -1.99
N ASN A 53 13.68 -12.98 -1.90
CA ASN A 53 14.52 -12.51 -3.01
C ASN A 53 13.84 -11.57 -4.04
N HIS A 54 12.61 -11.13 -3.79
CA HIS A 54 11.90 -10.15 -4.61
C HIS A 54 11.90 -8.78 -3.96
N THR A 55 12.18 -7.74 -4.74
CA THR A 55 12.08 -6.35 -4.29
C THR A 55 10.64 -5.88 -4.37
N THR A 56 10.06 -5.45 -3.24
CA THR A 56 8.70 -4.88 -3.17
C THR A 56 8.71 -3.56 -2.41
N THR A 57 7.74 -2.68 -2.65
CA THR A 57 7.46 -1.60 -1.70
C THR A 57 6.45 -2.09 -0.65
N PRO A 58 6.38 -1.40 0.49
CA PRO A 58 5.44 -1.79 1.54
C PRO A 58 3.99 -1.58 1.11
N LEU A 59 3.75 -0.54 0.30
CA LEU A 59 2.43 -0.28 -0.28
C LEU A 59 2.04 -1.36 -1.30
N ILE A 60 2.97 -1.81 -2.15
CA ILE A 60 2.74 -2.96 -3.05
C ILE A 60 2.40 -4.20 -2.25
N TYR A 61 3.16 -4.50 -1.20
CA TYR A 61 2.92 -5.67 -0.37
C TYR A 61 1.53 -5.63 0.29
N ALA A 62 1.15 -4.48 0.89
CA ALA A 62 -0.18 -4.31 1.49
C ALA A 62 -1.31 -4.49 0.48
N CYS A 63 -1.16 -3.94 -0.73
CA CYS A 63 -2.15 -4.06 -1.82
C CYS A 63 -2.28 -5.50 -2.34
N LYS A 64 -1.15 -6.20 -2.55
CA LYS A 64 -1.12 -7.62 -2.97
C LYS A 64 -1.86 -8.52 -1.99
N LYS A 65 -1.88 -8.12 -0.73
CA LYS A 65 -2.45 -8.87 0.38
C LYS A 65 -3.87 -8.44 0.73
N GLY A 66 -4.39 -7.41 0.05
CA GLY A 66 -5.75 -6.91 0.25
C GLY A 66 -5.97 -6.21 1.60
N ASN A 67 -4.91 -5.80 2.31
CA ASN A 67 -5.06 -5.21 3.64
C ASN A 67 -5.35 -3.70 3.54
N VAL A 68 -6.63 -3.36 3.53
CA VAL A 68 -7.14 -2.00 3.35
C VAL A 68 -6.67 -1.05 4.46
N ASP A 69 -6.74 -1.47 5.72
CA ASP A 69 -6.30 -0.66 6.87
C ASP A 69 -4.82 -0.32 6.78
N PHE A 70 -4.02 -1.30 6.35
CA PHE A 70 -2.59 -1.11 6.19
C PHE A 70 -2.27 -0.18 5.00
N VAL A 71 -2.96 -0.34 3.88
CA VAL A 71 -2.86 0.58 2.73
C VAL A 71 -3.18 2.01 3.13
N LYS A 72 -4.27 2.22 3.86
CA LYS A 72 -4.68 3.55 4.36
C LYS A 72 -3.59 4.17 5.24
N LYS A 73 -3.08 3.41 6.21
CA LYS A 73 -2.05 3.89 7.14
C LYS A 73 -0.72 4.19 6.44
N LEU A 74 -0.37 3.46 5.38
CA LEU A 74 0.80 3.75 4.55
C LEU A 74 0.63 5.05 3.77
N ILE A 75 -0.53 5.27 3.15
CA ILE A 75 -0.84 6.51 2.43
C ILE A 75 -0.79 7.71 3.38
N GLU A 76 -1.39 7.61 4.58
CA GLU A 76 -1.33 8.65 5.63
C GLU A 76 0.11 8.96 6.07
N LYS A 77 1.01 7.98 6.01
CA LYS A 77 2.44 8.15 6.34
C LYS A 77 3.28 8.66 5.16
N GLY A 78 2.67 9.00 4.02
CA GLY A 78 3.36 9.54 2.86
C GLY A 78 3.97 8.48 1.95
N ALA A 79 3.34 7.29 1.87
CA ALA A 79 3.72 6.30 0.88
C ALA A 79 3.51 6.82 -0.55
N ARG A 80 4.49 6.61 -1.41
CA ARG A 80 4.47 6.97 -2.83
C ARG A 80 3.57 6.00 -3.59
N VAL A 81 2.35 6.43 -3.89
CA VAL A 81 1.30 5.63 -4.56
C VAL A 81 1.68 5.08 -5.94
N ASN A 82 2.61 5.75 -6.62
CA ASN A 82 3.09 5.36 -7.95
C ASN A 82 4.49 4.72 -7.91
N GLN A 83 5.03 4.46 -6.72
CA GLN A 83 6.37 3.88 -6.62
C GLN A 83 6.37 2.43 -7.08
N ARG A 84 7.28 2.15 -8.02
CA ARG A 84 7.42 0.84 -8.63
C ARG A 84 8.45 0.00 -7.90
N ALA A 85 8.19 -1.29 -7.80
CA ALA A 85 9.18 -2.30 -7.47
C ALA A 85 9.13 -3.39 -8.54
N GLU A 86 10.27 -3.74 -9.14
CA GLU A 86 10.35 -4.72 -10.25
C GLU A 86 9.36 -4.42 -11.41
N ARG A 87 9.16 -3.14 -11.73
CA ARG A 87 8.17 -2.66 -12.72
C ARG A 87 6.71 -2.94 -12.36
N PHE A 88 6.43 -3.36 -11.13
CA PHE A 88 5.09 -3.55 -10.59
C PHE A 88 4.65 -2.31 -9.80
N THR A 89 3.36 -1.94 -9.88
CA THR A 89 2.79 -0.77 -9.19
C THR A 89 1.84 -1.21 -8.07
N PRO A 90 1.58 -0.36 -7.06
CA PRO A 90 0.54 -0.62 -6.07
C PRO A 90 -0.84 -0.91 -6.69
N ALA A 91 -1.20 -0.19 -7.77
CA ALA A 91 -2.45 -0.41 -8.49
C ALA A 91 -2.51 -1.81 -9.14
N MET A 92 -1.41 -2.29 -9.73
CA MET A 92 -1.33 -3.67 -10.24
C MET A 92 -1.49 -4.70 -9.12
N ALA A 93 -0.90 -4.45 -7.94
CA ALA A 93 -1.02 -5.33 -6.79
C ALA A 93 -2.45 -5.39 -6.24
N ALA A 94 -3.16 -4.25 -6.21
CA ALA A 94 -4.58 -4.20 -5.84
C ALA A 94 -5.48 -4.89 -6.89
N ALA A 95 -5.10 -4.81 -8.17
CA ALA A 95 -5.81 -5.52 -9.25
C ALA A 95 -5.61 -7.04 -9.20
N GLU A 96 -4.38 -7.48 -8.94
CA GLU A 96 -4.03 -8.89 -8.72
C GLU A 96 -4.78 -9.49 -7.52
N SER A 97 -4.96 -8.72 -6.44
CA SER A 97 -5.67 -9.18 -5.24
C SER A 97 -7.19 -9.04 -5.31
N GLY A 98 -7.73 -8.29 -6.28
CA GLY A 98 -9.17 -8.03 -6.39
C GLY A 98 -9.71 -7.04 -5.35
N CYS A 99 -8.83 -6.37 -4.61
CA CYS A 99 -9.22 -5.46 -3.54
C CYS A 99 -9.73 -4.12 -4.10
N ILE A 100 -11.05 -4.02 -4.32
CA ILE A 100 -11.74 -2.80 -4.79
C ILE A 100 -11.47 -1.61 -3.86
N GLU A 101 -11.53 -1.84 -2.54
CA GLU A 101 -11.29 -0.78 -1.54
C GLU A 101 -9.85 -0.27 -1.60
N CYS A 102 -8.86 -1.16 -1.72
CA CYS A 102 -7.46 -0.79 -1.92
C CYS A 102 -7.29 0.04 -3.20
N MET A 103 -7.94 -0.37 -4.30
CA MET A 103 -7.91 0.38 -5.56
C MET A 103 -8.51 1.78 -5.40
N ASN A 104 -9.65 1.91 -4.72
CA ASN A 104 -10.27 3.21 -4.47
C ASN A 104 -9.38 4.13 -3.63
N LEU A 105 -8.72 3.61 -2.59
CA LEU A 105 -7.76 4.38 -1.80
C LEU A 105 -6.57 4.85 -2.64
N LEU A 106 -6.01 3.97 -3.48
CA LEU A 106 -4.93 4.31 -4.39
C LEU A 106 -5.34 5.38 -5.40
N LEU A 107 -6.52 5.26 -6.00
CA LEU A 107 -7.05 6.24 -6.95
C LEU A 107 -7.31 7.60 -6.30
N ALA A 108 -7.89 7.60 -5.09
CA ALA A 108 -8.09 8.83 -4.32
C ALA A 108 -6.77 9.53 -4.01
N ALA A 109 -5.68 8.77 -3.86
CA ALA A 109 -4.34 9.28 -3.62
C ALA A 109 -3.53 9.56 -4.91
N GLY A 110 -4.15 9.45 -6.10
CA GLY A 110 -3.53 9.83 -7.38
C GLY A 110 -2.75 8.70 -8.08
N ALA A 111 -3.14 7.45 -7.88
CA ALA A 111 -2.53 6.32 -8.58
C ALA A 111 -2.78 6.36 -10.11
N SER A 112 -1.73 6.09 -10.88
CA SER A 112 -1.80 5.98 -12.34
C SER A 112 -2.26 4.58 -12.76
N LEU A 113 -3.29 4.52 -13.62
CA LEU A 113 -3.78 3.26 -14.21
C LEU A 113 -3.14 2.94 -15.56
N LEU A 114 -2.51 3.92 -16.22
CA LEU A 114 -1.94 3.78 -17.56
C LEU A 114 -0.55 3.13 -17.58
N THR A 115 0.02 2.91 -16.40
CA THR A 115 1.38 2.40 -16.28
C THR A 115 1.42 0.90 -16.61
N LYS A 116 2.42 0.48 -17.40
CA LYS A 116 2.62 -0.93 -17.79
C LYS A 116 3.65 -1.65 -16.92
N SER A 117 3.45 -2.95 -16.71
CA SER A 117 4.36 -3.86 -16.02
C SER A 117 5.53 -4.28 -16.91
N ALA A 118 6.44 -5.13 -16.40
CA ALA A 118 7.48 -5.77 -17.21
C ALA A 118 6.91 -6.60 -18.37
N THR A 119 5.73 -7.18 -18.17
CA THR A 119 5.01 -8.01 -19.16
C THR A 119 4.05 -7.19 -20.03
N SER A 120 4.21 -5.86 -20.05
CA SER A 120 3.33 -4.90 -20.76
C SER A 120 1.87 -4.89 -20.30
N LYS A 121 1.57 -5.46 -19.12
CA LYS A 121 0.24 -5.51 -18.53
C LYS A 121 -0.07 -4.27 -17.70
N THR A 122 -1.31 -3.81 -17.77
CA THR A 122 -1.88 -2.71 -16.97
C THR A 122 -2.59 -3.28 -15.74
N PRO A 123 -2.96 -2.45 -14.73
CA PRO A 123 -3.85 -2.89 -13.66
C PRO A 123 -5.16 -3.50 -14.18
N PHE A 124 -5.70 -3.02 -15.30
CA PHE A 124 -6.88 -3.60 -15.93
C PHE A 124 -6.63 -5.05 -16.37
N ASP A 125 -5.52 -5.31 -17.06
CA ASP A 125 -5.17 -6.65 -17.53
C ASP A 125 -5.04 -7.64 -16.35
N TYR A 126 -4.43 -7.21 -15.24
CA TYR A 126 -4.35 -8.04 -14.03
C TYR A 126 -5.72 -8.32 -13.40
N ALA A 127 -6.64 -7.35 -13.39
CA ALA A 127 -7.99 -7.57 -12.87
C ALA A 127 -8.76 -8.59 -13.74
N VAL A 128 -8.64 -8.50 -15.07
CA VAL A 128 -9.29 -9.42 -16.01
C VAL A 128 -8.70 -10.83 -15.92
N GLU A 129 -7.37 -10.96 -15.91
CA GLU A 129 -6.71 -12.28 -15.86
C GLU A 129 -7.00 -13.05 -14.57
N ASN A 130 -7.24 -12.34 -13.46
CA ASN A 130 -7.60 -12.95 -12.18
C ASN A 130 -9.13 -13.09 -11.99
N GLY A 131 -9.95 -12.71 -12.97
CA GLY A 131 -11.42 -12.85 -12.92
C GLY A 131 -12.13 -11.83 -12.03
N HIS A 132 -11.51 -10.69 -11.75
CA HIS A 132 -12.06 -9.63 -10.92
C HIS A 132 -12.90 -8.64 -11.77
N ASP A 133 -14.01 -9.12 -12.32
CA ASP A 133 -14.83 -8.39 -13.30
C ASP A 133 -15.32 -7.02 -12.82
N ASP A 134 -15.77 -6.93 -11.56
CA ASP A 134 -16.27 -5.66 -11.00
C ASP A 134 -15.15 -4.64 -10.80
N LEU A 135 -13.96 -5.11 -10.44
CA LEU A 135 -12.77 -4.27 -10.36
C LEU A 135 -12.32 -3.83 -11.76
N ALA A 136 -12.36 -4.73 -12.76
CA ALA A 136 -12.02 -4.41 -14.14
C ALA A 136 -12.95 -3.32 -14.71
N LYS A 137 -14.27 -3.41 -14.47
CA LYS A 137 -15.23 -2.36 -14.85
C LYS A 137 -14.90 -1.02 -14.19
N LEU A 138 -14.57 -1.03 -12.90
CA LEU A 138 -14.19 0.17 -12.16
C LEU A 138 -12.92 0.81 -12.74
N ILE A 139 -11.89 0.02 -12.99
CA ILE A 139 -10.62 0.48 -13.58
C ILE A 139 -10.88 1.07 -14.97
N LEU A 140 -11.64 0.40 -15.83
CA LEU A 140 -11.95 0.86 -17.19
C LEU A 140 -12.66 2.22 -17.19
N ALA A 141 -13.63 2.40 -16.29
CA ALA A 141 -14.36 3.66 -16.12
C ALA A 141 -13.50 4.81 -15.57
N LYS A 142 -12.35 4.51 -14.98
CA LYS A 142 -11.39 5.51 -14.45
C LYS A 142 -10.24 5.75 -15.43
N GLU A 143 -9.81 4.73 -16.14
CA GLU A 143 -8.76 4.79 -17.15
C GLU A 143 -9.19 5.66 -18.34
N THR A 144 -10.44 5.52 -18.79
CA THR A 144 -11.04 6.37 -19.84
C THR A 144 -10.96 7.85 -19.47
N ARG A 145 -11.32 8.21 -18.24
CA ARG A 145 -11.19 9.58 -17.71
C ARG A 145 -9.73 10.06 -17.69
N GLN A 146 -8.80 9.26 -17.18
CA GLN A 146 -7.37 9.62 -17.17
C GLN A 146 -6.80 9.83 -18.60
N LYS A 147 -7.31 9.11 -19.61
CA LYS A 147 -6.90 9.30 -21.01
C LYS A 147 -7.47 10.58 -21.62
N GLU A 148 -8.67 11.00 -21.22
CA GLU A 148 -9.30 12.25 -21.67
C GLU A 148 -8.60 13.48 -21.08
N ASP A 149 -8.25 13.43 -19.80
CA ASP A 149 -7.51 14.51 -19.13
C ASP A 149 -6.15 14.76 -19.80
N VAL A 150 -5.46 13.69 -20.23
CA VAL A 150 -4.17 13.79 -20.94
C VAL A 150 -4.32 14.38 -22.35
N LYS A 151 -5.46 14.19 -23.02
CA LYS A 151 -5.70 14.76 -24.36
C LYS A 151 -6.10 16.23 -24.34
N THR A 152 -6.70 16.70 -23.25
CA THR A 152 -7.23 18.08 -23.16
C THR A 152 -6.14 19.11 -22.80
N GLN A 153 -4.93 18.65 -22.45
CA GLN A 153 -3.78 19.49 -22.13
C GLN A 153 -2.75 19.61 -23.28
N ASN A 154 -3.05 19.08 -24.46
CA ASN A 154 -2.21 19.17 -25.66
C ASN A 154 -2.88 19.97 -26.78
#